data_AF-A0A7S0XPT7-F1
#
_entry.id   AF-A0A7S0XPT7-F1
#
_cell.length_a   1.000
_cell.length_b   1.000
_cell.length_c   1.000
_cell.angle_alpha   90.00
_cell.angle_beta   90.00
_cell.angle_gamma   90.00
#
_symmetry.space_group_name_H-M   'P 1'
#
loop_
_entity.id
_entity.type
_entity.pdbx_description
1 polymer ?
#
loop_
_entity_poly.entity_id
_entity_poly.type
_entity_poly.pdbx_seq_one_letter_code
_entity_poly.pdbx_strand_id
1 'polypeptide(L)'
;RATEHLSCQGYSMDSEVLVQVFVNLRYEGTDCGIMTQVWDEERAAKLGPPRSQDMNQVLPRFLQRYKHEFGFVLQGRGVIVDDVRVKAVGRREIAEGDG
;
A
#
# COMPACT_ATOMS: atom_id res chain seq x y z
N ARG A 1 -8.84 13.65 5.63
CA ARG A 1 -9.94 13.48 4.65
C ARG A 1 -10.51 12.06 4.58
N ALA A 2 -9.74 11.03 4.23
CA ALA A 2 -10.29 9.65 4.14
C ALA A 2 -10.59 9.02 5.52
N THR A 3 -9.65 9.11 6.46
CA THR A 3 -9.82 8.63 7.85
C THR A 3 -10.89 9.43 8.61
N GLU A 4 -10.91 10.76 8.44
CA GLU A 4 -11.99 11.62 8.96
C GLU A 4 -13.37 11.17 8.47
N HIS A 5 -13.50 10.82 7.19
CA HIS A 5 -14.78 10.35 6.65
C HIS A 5 -15.22 9.03 7.28
N LEU A 6 -14.29 8.09 7.51
CA LEU A 6 -14.57 6.86 8.25
C LEU A 6 -14.93 7.13 9.72
N SER A 7 -14.27 8.10 10.35
CA SER A 7 -14.63 8.52 11.71
C SER A 7 -16.06 9.08 11.78
N CYS A 8 -16.48 9.88 10.80
CA CYS A 8 -17.87 10.36 10.70
C CYS A 8 -18.89 9.22 10.49
N GLN A 9 -18.47 8.09 9.93
CA GLN A 9 -19.30 6.88 9.81
C GLN A 9 -19.28 6.02 11.09
N GLY A 10 -18.58 6.45 12.13
CA GLY A 10 -18.52 5.80 13.44
C GLY A 10 -17.45 4.72 13.55
N TYR A 11 -16.52 4.58 12.59
CA TYR A 11 -15.40 3.66 12.74
C TYR A 11 -14.41 4.17 13.80
N SER A 12 -13.98 3.30 14.70
CA SER A 12 -12.86 3.51 15.63
C SER A 12 -11.55 3.59 14.86
N MET A 13 -10.80 4.68 15.04
CA MET A 13 -9.52 4.88 14.34
C MET A 13 -8.44 3.90 14.79
N ASP A 14 -8.51 3.43 16.04
CA ASP A 14 -7.45 2.62 16.65
C ASP A 14 -7.61 1.12 16.35
N SER A 15 -8.82 0.66 16.05
CA SER A 15 -9.14 -0.77 15.93
C SER A 15 -9.89 -1.14 14.66
N GLU A 16 -10.61 -0.21 14.04
CA GLU A 16 -11.49 -0.50 12.91
C GLU A 16 -11.03 0.18 11.60
N VAL A 17 -9.93 0.94 11.61
CA VAL A 17 -9.41 1.59 10.40
C VAL A 17 -8.00 1.11 10.08
N LEU A 18 -7.85 0.55 8.89
CA LEU A 18 -6.55 0.24 8.32
C LEU A 18 -6.15 1.29 7.29
N VAL A 19 -4.93 1.81 7.40
CA VAL A 19 -4.34 2.71 6.39
C VAL A 19 -3.22 2.00 5.64
N GLN A 20 -3.36 1.91 4.32
CA GLN A 20 -2.40 1.30 3.41
C GLN A 20 -1.85 2.36 2.46
N VAL A 21 -0.54 2.30 2.22
CA VAL A 21 0.15 3.19 1.29
C VAL A 21 0.73 2.37 0.15
N PHE A 22 0.48 2.82 -1.07
CA PHE A 22 0.97 2.23 -2.30
C PHE A 22 1.72 3.30 -3.10
N VAL A 23 2.76 2.88 -3.79
CA VAL A 23 3.56 3.72 -4.66
C VAL A 23 3.55 3.06 -6.03
N ASN A 24 3.17 3.81 -7.05
CA ASN A 24 3.24 3.35 -8.42
C ASN A 24 4.63 3.66 -8.98
N LEU A 25 5.37 2.62 -9.32
CA LEU A 25 6.72 2.76 -9.87
C LEU A 25 6.80 2.13 -11.26
N ARG A 26 7.66 2.70 -12.08
CA ARG A 26 8.04 2.14 -13.38
C ARG A 26 9.49 2.44 -13.67
N TYR A 27 10.03 1.70 -14.63
CA TYR A 27 11.30 2.12 -15.22
C TYR A 27 11.10 3.37 -16.07
N GLU A 28 12.07 4.28 -16.03
CA GLU A 28 12.06 5.49 -16.83
C GLU A 28 11.94 5.16 -18.33
N GLY A 29 10.93 5.70 -19.01
CA GLY A 29 10.69 5.42 -20.44
C GLY A 29 10.02 4.08 -20.74
N THR A 30 9.44 3.38 -19.76
CA THR A 30 8.37 2.39 -20.02
C THR A 30 7.01 3.01 -19.74
N ASP A 31 5.93 2.43 -20.27
CA ASP A 31 4.55 2.78 -19.92
C ASP A 31 3.94 1.85 -18.87
N CYS A 32 4.62 0.74 -18.56
CA CYS A 32 4.16 -0.23 -17.57
C CYS A 32 4.66 0.14 -16.17
N GLY A 33 3.72 0.48 -15.28
CA GLY A 33 3.96 0.69 -13.85
C GLY A 33 3.37 -0.42 -12.99
N ILE A 34 4.01 -0.67 -11.85
CA ILE A 34 3.57 -1.62 -10.85
C ILE A 34 3.22 -0.88 -9.56
N MET A 35 1.95 -0.97 -9.18
CA MET A 35 1.47 -0.49 -7.88
C MET A 35 2.06 -1.36 -6.77
N THR A 36 2.95 -0.76 -5.97
CA THR A 36 3.76 -1.45 -4.97
C THR A 36 3.37 -0.98 -3.58
N GLN A 37 2.93 -1.92 -2.74
CA GLN A 37 2.55 -1.62 -1.37
C GLN A 37 3.80 -1.38 -0.51
N VAL A 38 3.77 -0.33 0.31
CA VAL A 38 4.89 0.01 1.20
C VAL A 38 5.06 -1.03 2.29
N TRP A 39 3.99 -1.39 2.99
CA TRP A 39 3.95 -2.47 3.97
C TRP A 39 2.81 -3.39 3.61
N ASP A 40 2.94 -4.71 3.79
CA ASP A 40 1.80 -5.61 3.70
C ASP A 40 0.70 -5.22 4.70
N GLU A 41 -0.48 -5.79 4.48
CA GLU A 41 -1.67 -5.49 5.25
C GLU A 41 -1.52 -5.85 6.74
N GLU A 42 -0.90 -6.98 7.04
CA GLU A 42 -0.71 -7.46 8.41
C GLU A 42 0.17 -6.49 9.21
N ARG A 43 1.28 -6.05 8.62
CA ARG A 43 2.19 -5.09 9.25
C ARG A 43 1.51 -3.73 9.42
N ALA A 44 0.76 -3.27 8.43
CA ALA A 44 -0.01 -2.04 8.53
C ALA A 44 -1.10 -2.11 9.62
N ALA A 45 -1.73 -3.27 9.81
CA ALA A 45 -2.70 -3.48 10.88
C ALA A 45 -2.05 -3.45 12.27
N LYS A 46 -0.83 -4.01 12.40
CA LYS A 46 -0.11 -4.07 13.67
C LYS A 46 0.58 -2.77 14.07
N LEU A 47 1.13 -2.04 13.10
CA LEU A 47 2.00 -0.88 13.35
C LEU A 47 1.39 0.45 12.90
N GLY A 48 0.21 0.43 12.29
CA GLY A 48 -0.42 1.61 11.68
C GLY A 48 0.17 1.94 10.30
N PRO A 49 -0.04 3.16 9.78
CA PRO A 49 0.46 3.56 8.48
C PRO A 49 2.00 3.63 8.44
N PRO A 50 2.63 3.34 7.28
CA PRO A 50 4.06 3.50 7.09
C PRO A 50 4.53 4.94 7.32
N ARG A 51 5.77 5.10 7.81
CA ARG A 51 6.43 6.40 7.96
C ARG A 51 7.32 6.70 6.76
N SER A 52 7.81 7.94 6.65
CA SER A 52 8.68 8.38 5.55
C SER A 52 9.92 7.48 5.37
N GLN A 53 10.52 7.05 6.48
CA GLN A 53 11.68 6.15 6.48
C GLN A 53 11.39 4.78 5.84
N ASP A 54 10.13 4.33 5.84
CA ASP A 54 9.73 3.03 5.30
C ASP A 54 9.63 3.02 3.77
N MET A 55 9.68 4.20 3.14
CA MET A 55 9.69 4.31 1.67
C MET A 55 10.92 3.64 1.04
N ASN A 56 12.00 3.49 1.80
CA ASN A 56 13.19 2.76 1.35
C ASN A 56 12.90 1.30 0.98
N GLN A 57 11.81 0.71 1.50
CA GLN A 57 11.43 -0.67 1.20
C GLN A 57 10.64 -0.83 -0.11
N VAL A 58 10.22 0.27 -0.73
CA VAL A 58 9.37 0.25 -1.92
C VAL A 58 10.15 -0.26 -3.14
N LEU A 59 11.37 0.24 -3.36
CA LEU A 59 12.18 -0.15 -4.52
C LEU A 59 12.50 -1.67 -4.54
N PRO A 60 12.99 -2.28 -3.44
CA PRO A 60 13.18 -3.74 -3.40
C PRO A 60 11.90 -4.54 -3.71
N ARG A 61 10.75 -4.11 -3.18
CA ARG A 61 9.45 -4.76 -3.47
C ARG A 61 9.03 -4.60 -4.92
N PHE A 62 9.23 -3.42 -5.51
CA PHE A 62 8.97 -3.18 -6.93
C PHE A 62 9.81 -4.11 -7.80
N LEU A 63 11.12 -4.20 -7.55
CA LEU A 63 12.02 -5.07 -8.31
C LEU A 63 11.62 -6.54 -8.19
N GLN A 64 11.22 -6.99 -6.99
CA GLN A 64 10.73 -8.34 -6.77
C GLN A 64 9.45 -8.61 -7.57
N ARG A 65 8.46 -7.71 -7.52
CA ARG A 65 7.20 -7.83 -8.27
C ARG A 65 7.42 -7.79 -9.77
N TYR A 66 8.24 -6.86 -10.25
CA TYR A 66 8.59 -6.73 -11.66
C TYR A 66 9.26 -8.00 -12.17
N LYS A 67 10.22 -8.56 -11.41
CA LYS A 67 10.84 -9.84 -11.77
C LYS A 67 9.86 -11.00 -11.77
N HIS A 68 8.92 -11.03 -10.82
CA HIS A 68 7.89 -12.07 -10.76
C HIS A 68 6.93 -11.98 -11.95
N GLU A 69 6.54 -10.77 -12.35
CA GLU A 69 5.57 -10.54 -13.44
C GLU A 69 6.19 -10.73 -14.83
N PHE A 70 7.41 -10.25 -15.05
CA PHE A 70 8.05 -10.23 -16.37
C PHE A 70 9.19 -11.25 -16.53
N GLY A 71 9.66 -11.87 -15.44
CA GLY A 71 10.79 -12.81 -15.45
C GLY A 71 12.18 -12.15 -15.44
N PHE A 72 12.28 -10.83 -15.51
CA PHE A 72 13.55 -10.09 -15.54
C PHE A 72 13.43 -8.71 -14.86
N VAL A 73 14.56 -8.00 -14.74
CA VAL A 73 14.63 -6.58 -14.32
C VAL A 73 15.47 -5.81 -15.33
N LEU A 74 15.14 -4.54 -15.58
CA LEU A 74 15.89 -3.71 -16.52
C LEU A 74 17.16 -3.16 -15.86
N GLN A 75 18.32 -3.49 -16.43
CA GLN A 75 19.61 -2.98 -15.99
C GLN A 75 19.90 -1.62 -16.62
N GLY A 76 20.64 -0.76 -15.90
CA GLY A 76 21.05 0.55 -16.42
C GLY A 76 19.91 1.55 -16.63
N ARG A 77 18.73 1.30 -16.03
CA ARG A 77 17.54 2.14 -16.18
C ARG A 77 17.07 2.64 -14.83
N GLY A 78 16.78 3.94 -14.74
CA GLY A 78 16.21 4.54 -13.54
C GLY A 78 14.82 3.98 -13.24
N VAL A 79 14.44 3.99 -11.96
CA VAL A 79 13.06 3.73 -11.52
C VAL A 79 12.49 5.05 -11.02
N ILE A 80 11.32 5.40 -11.52
CA ILE A 80 10.61 6.64 -11.21
C ILE A 80 9.28 6.33 -10.53
N VAL A 81 8.80 7.28 -9.74
CA VAL A 81 7.49 7.24 -9.08
C VAL A 81 6.54 8.12 -9.87
N ASP A 82 5.45 7.56 -10.38
CA ASP A 82 4.41 8.35 -11.06
C ASP A 82 3.39 8.88 -10.06
N ASP A 83 2.95 8.05 -9.11
CA ASP A 83 1.94 8.44 -8.11
C ASP A 83 2.08 7.68 -6.78
N VAL A 84 1.46 8.25 -5.75
CA VAL A 84 1.30 7.65 -4.43
C VAL A 84 -0.19 7.58 -4.11
N ARG A 85 -0.64 6.40 -3.68
CA ARG A 85 -2.02 6.14 -3.28
C ARG A 85 -2.10 5.79 -1.81
N VAL A 86 -2.90 6.53 -1.06
CA VAL A 86 -3.25 6.22 0.33
C VAL A 86 -4.68 5.70 0.38
N LYS A 87 -4.88 4.50 0.92
CA LYS A 87 -6.19 3.84 1.08
C LYS A 87 -6.49 3.70 2.56
N ALA A 88 -7.61 4.25 3.02
CA ALA A 88 -8.16 3.98 4.35
C ALA A 88 -9.33 2.99 4.22
N VAL A 89 -9.36 1.97 5.06
CA VAL A 89 -10.36 0.88 5.02
C VAL A 89 -10.99 0.74 6.40
N GLY A 90 -12.30 0.99 6.49
CA GLY A 90 -13.09 0.61 7.67
C GLY A 90 -13.36 -0.89 7.68
N ARG A 91 -13.07 -1.55 8.81
CA ARG A 91 -13.24 -2.99 9.02
C ARG A 91 -14.06 -3.21 10.28
N ARG A 92 -15.14 -3.98 10.15
CA ARG A 92 -15.93 -4.46 11.27
C ARG A 92 -16.10 -5.95 11.10
N GLU A 93 -15.81 -6.68 12.17
CA GLU A 93 -16.26 -8.06 12.26
C GLU A 93 -17.77 -8.01 12.51
N ILE A 94 -18.54 -8.51 11.55
CA ILE A 94 -19.97 -8.73 11.76
C ILE A 94 -20.05 -10.08 12.44
N ALA A 95 -20.31 -10.09 13.75
CA ALA A 95 -20.67 -11.32 14.43
C ALA A 95 -22.01 -11.80 13.84
N GLU A 96 -22.03 -12.98 13.22
CA GLU A 96 -23.29 -13.65 12.91
C GLU A 96 -23.97 -13.94 14.24
N GLY A 97 -25.14 -13.33 14.46
CA GLY A 97 -25.93 -13.58 15.64
C GLY A 97 -26.41 -15.01 15.63
N ASP A 98 -26.11 -15.75 16.70
CA ASP A 98 -26.76 -17.02 17.01
C ASP A 98 -28.28 -16.81 17.02
N GLY A 99 -28.95 -17.40 16.02
CA GLY A 99 -30.41 -17.49 15.92
C GLY A 99 -30.95 -18.75 16.56
#